data_AF-A0A1Y2FUV6-F1
#
_entry.id   AF-A0A1Y2FUV6-F1
#
_cell.length_a   1.000
_cell.length_b   1.000
_cell.length_c   1.000
_cell.angle_alpha   90.00
_cell.angle_beta   90.00
_cell.angle_gamma   90.00
#
_symmetry.space_group_name_H-M   'P 1'
#
loop_
_entity.id
_entity.type
_entity.pdbx_description
1 polymer ?
#
loop_
_entity_poly.entity_id
_entity_poly.type
_entity_poly.pdbx_seq_one_letter_code
_entity_poly.pdbx_strand_id
1 'polypeptide(L)'
;MQGFNRYYPATYDPADKAHKGNLNRLAGKPAQSNVVRFEMPFNVWCSHCSKLISQGNRFNASKRQAGRYLSTPIWHFTLKCHHCTGFIEIQTNPKETSYDVLSGGVRKAEEWDAKANGALVTETLYRSDDDAVTQLEAESIRRQTRAETSAHLSQLAAANKRWTDEYRASQVLRKRFRDEKKQRQLTSKKCKEVERRFGLAVDVL
;
A
#
# COMPACT_ATOMS: atom_id res chain seq x y z
N MET A 1 15.42 29.90 -23.46
CA MET A 1 16.13 30.55 -24.59
C MET A 1 17.61 30.56 -24.26
N GLN A 2 18.43 29.84 -25.01
CA GLN A 2 19.87 29.74 -24.78
C GLN A 2 20.55 30.86 -25.58
N GLY A 3 21.14 31.83 -24.89
CA GLY A 3 21.84 32.93 -25.55
C GLY A 3 23.16 32.43 -26.15
N PHE A 4 23.34 32.60 -27.46
CA PHE A 4 24.54 32.15 -28.17
C PHE A 4 25.78 32.97 -27.82
N ASN A 5 25.62 34.28 -27.60
CA ASN A 5 26.72 35.18 -27.28
C ASN A 5 26.42 35.96 -25.99
N ARG A 6 27.46 36.19 -25.19
CA ARG A 6 27.46 37.15 -24.09
C ARG A 6 28.39 38.29 -24.47
N TYR A 7 27.95 39.53 -24.27
CA TYR A 7 28.82 40.68 -24.46
C TYR A 7 29.88 40.71 -23.36
N TYR A 8 31.15 40.73 -23.76
CA TYR A 8 32.28 41.00 -22.89
C TYR A 8 32.82 42.39 -23.24
N PRO A 9 33.09 43.27 -22.26
CA PRO A 9 33.62 44.60 -22.53
C PRO A 9 35.04 44.52 -23.12
N ALA A 10 35.46 45.54 -23.88
CA ALA A 10 36.75 45.54 -24.59
C ALA A 10 37.99 45.48 -23.66
N THR A 11 37.83 45.81 -22.39
CA THR A 11 38.87 45.73 -21.34
C THR A 11 38.89 44.38 -20.62
N TYR A 12 38.01 43.44 -20.96
CA TYR A 12 37.93 42.13 -20.31
C TYR A 12 39.07 41.22 -20.78
N ASP A 13 40.03 40.98 -19.90
CA ASP A 13 41.05 39.93 -20.08
C ASP A 13 40.63 38.65 -19.34
N PRO A 14 40.44 37.52 -20.04
CA PRO A 14 40.20 36.22 -19.41
C PRO A 14 41.35 35.75 -18.51
N ALA A 15 42.56 36.30 -18.60
CA ALA A 15 43.68 35.95 -17.72
C ALA A 15 43.61 36.66 -16.36
N ASP A 16 42.92 37.81 -16.30
CA ASP A 16 42.82 38.63 -15.09
C ASP A 16 41.96 37.93 -14.02
N LYS A 17 42.64 37.55 -12.93
CA LYS A 17 42.02 36.85 -11.80
C LYS A 17 41.08 37.75 -10.98
N ALA A 18 41.13 39.06 -11.18
CA ALA A 18 40.26 40.04 -10.52
C ALA A 18 38.77 39.83 -10.85
N HIS A 19 38.46 39.42 -12.09
CA HIS A 19 37.10 39.11 -12.52
C HIS A 19 36.70 37.64 -12.31
N LYS A 20 37.68 36.75 -12.10
CA LYS A 20 37.45 35.32 -11.76
C LYS A 20 37.18 35.09 -10.28
N GLY A 21 37.45 36.09 -9.43
CA GLY A 21 37.06 36.08 -8.04
C GLY A 21 35.53 36.15 -7.96
N ASN A 22 34.89 35.03 -7.65
CA ASN A 22 33.49 35.01 -7.27
C ASN A 22 33.33 36.06 -6.14
N LEU A 23 32.63 37.17 -6.38
CA LEU A 23 32.43 38.26 -5.40
C LEU A 23 31.86 37.73 -4.06
N ASN A 24 31.32 36.51 -4.09
CA ASN A 24 30.93 35.71 -2.93
C ASN A 24 32.08 35.37 -1.95
N ARG A 25 33.36 35.47 -2.35
CA ARG A 25 34.52 35.28 -1.44
C ARG A 25 34.84 36.52 -0.59
N LEU A 26 34.57 37.73 -1.10
CA LEU A 26 34.80 38.97 -0.35
C LEU A 26 33.67 39.28 0.65
N ALA A 27 32.44 38.83 0.37
CA ALA A 27 31.27 39.19 1.18
C ALA A 27 31.04 38.29 2.42
N GLY A 28 32.04 37.51 2.85
CA GLY A 28 31.94 36.70 4.08
C GLY A 28 30.68 35.83 4.17
N LYS A 29 30.11 35.41 3.04
CA LYS A 29 28.89 34.62 3.05
C LYS A 29 29.22 33.28 3.70
N PRO A 30 28.58 32.92 4.84
CA PRO A 30 28.79 31.61 5.43
C PRO A 30 28.49 30.56 4.37
N ALA A 31 29.28 29.47 4.38
CA ALA A 31 29.23 28.37 3.41
C ALA A 31 27.81 28.22 2.86
N GLN A 32 27.61 28.68 1.62
CA GLN A 32 26.27 28.82 1.04
C GLN A 32 25.54 27.49 1.24
N SER A 33 24.51 27.49 2.09
CA SER A 33 23.61 26.37 2.20
C SER A 33 23.00 26.21 0.82
N ASN A 34 23.49 25.24 0.05
CA ASN A 34 23.04 25.02 -1.31
C ASN A 34 21.57 24.65 -1.24
N VAL A 35 20.69 25.59 -1.60
CA VAL A 35 19.25 25.33 -1.62
C VAL A 35 18.97 24.52 -2.87
N VAL A 36 18.47 23.31 -2.67
CA VAL A 36 18.08 22.39 -3.76
C VAL A 36 16.59 22.12 -3.68
N ARG A 37 15.99 21.83 -4.83
CA ARG A 37 14.61 21.36 -4.90
C ARG A 37 14.62 19.86 -4.66
N PHE A 38 14.16 19.45 -3.49
CA PHE A 38 14.17 18.07 -3.03
C PHE A 38 12.75 17.49 -3.08
N GLU A 39 12.59 16.31 -3.67
CA GLU A 39 11.30 15.58 -3.69
C GLU A 39 11.33 14.49 -2.63
N MET A 40 10.25 14.35 -1.86
CA MET A 40 10.19 13.36 -0.79
C MET A 40 10.21 11.93 -1.34
N PRO A 41 11.19 11.08 -0.97
CA PRO A 41 11.32 9.73 -1.51
C PRO A 41 10.29 8.74 -0.94
N PHE A 42 9.73 9.01 0.24
CA PHE A 42 8.73 8.16 0.91
C PHE A 42 7.79 9.01 1.79
N ASN A 43 6.72 8.37 2.28
CA ASN A 43 5.76 8.99 3.18
C ASN A 43 6.35 9.20 4.58
N VAL A 44 6.24 10.43 5.12
CA VAL A 44 6.80 10.81 6.43
C VAL A 44 5.77 11.50 7.29
N TRP A 45 5.63 11.06 8.54
CA TRP A 45 4.88 11.77 9.57
C TRP A 45 5.74 12.87 10.19
N CYS A 46 5.27 14.11 10.18
CA CYS A 46 5.98 15.20 10.86
C CYS A 46 5.77 15.12 12.38
N SER A 47 6.84 15.08 13.17
CA SER A 47 6.75 14.98 14.63
C SER A 47 6.17 16.25 15.29
N HIS A 48 6.17 17.38 14.60
CA HIS A 48 5.71 18.67 15.15
C HIS A 48 4.21 18.91 14.99
N CYS A 49 3.64 18.52 13.84
CA CYS A 49 2.23 18.78 13.51
C CYS A 49 1.42 17.51 13.25
N SER A 50 2.05 16.33 13.32
CA SER A 50 1.44 15.02 13.09
C SER A 50 0.71 14.87 11.75
N LYS A 51 1.02 15.75 10.77
CA LYS A 51 0.50 15.65 9.40
C LYS A 51 1.43 14.79 8.55
N LEU A 52 0.83 14.02 7.65
CA LEU A 52 1.53 13.18 6.70
C LEU A 52 2.05 14.02 5.54
N ILE A 53 3.35 13.89 5.26
CA ILE A 53 3.98 14.38 4.04
C ILE A 53 4.04 13.20 3.08
N SER A 54 3.29 13.31 1.99
CA SER A 54 3.26 12.29 0.96
C SER A 54 4.56 12.24 0.15
N GLN A 55 4.88 11.07 -0.39
CA GLN A 55 5.91 10.86 -1.39
C GLN A 55 5.69 11.79 -2.60
N GLY A 56 6.78 12.30 -3.17
CA GLY A 56 6.78 13.21 -4.33
C GLY A 56 6.54 14.68 -4.00
N ASN A 57 6.20 15.02 -2.75
CA ASN A 57 6.08 16.43 -2.35
C ASN A 57 7.42 17.16 -2.47
N ARG A 58 7.37 18.37 -3.06
CA ARG A 58 8.56 19.16 -3.43
C ARG A 58 8.87 20.22 -2.37
N PHE A 59 10.10 20.22 -1.88
CA PHE A 59 10.60 21.18 -0.89
C PHE A 59 11.81 21.95 -1.39
N ASN A 60 11.96 23.18 -0.91
CA ASN A 60 13.26 23.85 -0.92
C ASN A 60 14.02 23.37 0.31
N ALA A 61 15.08 22.58 0.10
CA ALA A 61 15.88 22.01 1.17
C ALA A 61 17.29 22.61 1.17
N SER A 62 17.85 22.87 2.35
CA SER A 62 19.27 23.19 2.46
C SER A 62 20.09 21.91 2.45
N LYS A 63 20.98 21.81 1.46
CA LYS A 63 21.91 20.69 1.31
C LYS A 63 23.22 21.01 2.00
N ARG A 64 23.62 20.16 2.96
CA ARG A 64 24.94 20.20 3.62
C ARG A 64 25.64 18.86 3.49
N GLN A 65 26.96 18.87 3.33
CA GLN A 65 27.77 17.65 3.38
C GLN A 65 28.09 17.35 4.84
N ALA A 66 27.73 16.16 5.33
CA ALA A 66 28.00 15.78 6.72
C ALA A 66 29.15 14.78 6.86
N GLY A 67 29.35 13.93 5.85
CA GLY A 67 30.39 12.90 5.90
C GLY A 67 30.58 12.21 4.56
N ARG A 68 31.22 11.05 4.58
CA ARG A 68 31.46 10.22 3.39
C ARG A 68 31.38 8.74 3.77
N TYR A 69 30.69 7.95 2.95
CA TYR A 69 30.72 6.49 3.00
C TYR A 69 31.67 6.01 1.91
N LEU A 70 32.82 5.46 2.29
CA LEU A 70 33.92 5.12 1.37
C LEU A 70 34.33 6.35 0.53
N SER A 71 34.02 6.35 -0.77
CA SER A 71 34.25 7.47 -1.70
C SER A 71 33.03 8.37 -1.91
N THR A 72 31.82 7.94 -1.51
CA THR A 72 30.55 8.61 -1.80
C THR A 72 30.16 9.59 -0.67
N PRO A 73 29.91 10.88 -0.97
CA PRO A 73 29.51 11.86 0.04
C PRO A 73 28.13 11.57 0.62
N ILE A 74 28.01 11.72 1.92
CA ILE A 74 26.75 11.66 2.67
C ILE A 74 26.21 13.09 2.78
N TRP A 75 25.01 13.29 2.23
CA TRP A 75 24.30 14.55 2.25
C TRP A 75 23.26 14.56 3.35
N HIS A 76 23.13 15.70 4.01
CA HIS A 76 21.99 16.03 4.84
C HIS A 76 21.15 17.10 4.14
N PHE A 77 19.84 16.88 4.16
CA PHE A 77 18.83 17.78 3.64
C PHE A 77 17.98 18.25 4.81
N THR A 78 18.03 19.54 5.12
CA THR A 78 17.12 20.15 6.10
C THR A 78 16.00 20.84 5.33
N LEU A 79 14.76 20.48 5.63
CA LEU A 79 13.57 21.02 4.97
C LEU A 79 12.52 21.45 5.99
N LYS A 80 11.76 22.48 5.63
CA LYS A 80 10.67 23.02 6.46
C LYS A 80 9.34 22.35 6.08
N CYS A 81 8.55 21.94 7.05
CA CYS A 81 7.21 21.42 6.82
C CYS A 81 6.30 22.47 6.15
N HIS A 82 5.35 22.05 5.31
CA HIS A 82 4.37 22.96 4.70
C HIS A 82 3.35 23.52 5.70
N HIS A 83 3.05 22.75 6.76
CA HIS A 83 1.99 23.07 7.71
C HIS A 83 2.49 23.69 9.02
N CYS A 84 3.78 23.55 9.35
CA CYS A 84 4.35 24.08 10.58
C CYS A 84 5.75 24.68 10.32
N THR A 85 6.32 25.31 11.35
CA THR A 85 7.68 25.86 11.32
C THR A 85 8.76 24.84 11.67
N GLY A 86 8.38 23.58 11.94
CA GLY A 86 9.30 22.50 12.24
C GLY A 86 10.18 22.14 11.05
N PHE A 87 11.44 21.81 11.36
CA PHE A 87 12.41 21.30 10.39
C PHE A 87 12.48 19.78 10.47
N ILE A 88 12.69 19.16 9.32
CA ILE A 88 12.93 17.73 9.16
C ILE A 88 14.33 17.58 8.57
N GLU A 89 15.13 16.71 9.16
CA GLU A 89 16.46 16.37 8.64
C GLU A 89 16.45 14.97 8.06
N ILE A 90 16.86 14.89 6.79
CA ILE A 90 16.99 13.64 6.03
C ILE A 90 18.44 13.45 5.64
N GLN A 91 18.95 12.24 5.77
CA GLN A 91 20.30 11.84 5.41
C GLN A 91 20.26 10.80 4.28
N THR A 92 21.21 10.88 3.35
CA THR A 92 21.43 9.82 2.36
C THR A 92 22.17 8.64 2.99
N ASN A 93 21.74 7.41 2.69
CA ASN A 93 22.43 6.18 3.06
C ASN A 93 22.94 5.45 1.80
N PRO A 94 24.24 5.62 1.44
CA PRO A 94 24.80 5.01 0.24
C PRO A 94 24.92 3.48 0.28
N LYS A 95 24.85 2.85 1.47
CA LYS A 95 24.98 1.40 1.60
C LYS A 95 23.71 0.68 1.13
N GLU A 96 22.56 1.20 1.50
CA GLU A 96 21.24 0.65 1.17
C GLU A 96 20.58 1.33 -0.03
N THR A 97 21.23 2.35 -0.59
CA THR A 97 20.64 3.22 -1.64
C THR A 97 19.33 3.85 -1.19
N SER A 98 19.26 4.21 0.10
CA SER A 98 18.06 4.70 0.77
C SER A 98 18.29 6.09 1.39
N TYR A 99 17.23 6.65 1.96
CA TYR A 99 17.30 7.87 2.76
C TYR A 99 16.78 7.57 4.16
N ASP A 100 17.44 8.12 5.17
CA ASP A 100 17.10 7.95 6.58
C ASP A 100 16.61 9.28 7.15
N VAL A 101 15.53 9.23 7.94
CA VAL A 101 15.04 10.42 8.65
C VAL A 101 15.76 10.48 9.99
N LEU A 102 16.55 11.53 10.20
CA LEU A 102 17.30 11.74 11.44
C LEU A 102 16.44 12.40 12.51
N SER A 103 15.75 13.48 12.13
CA SER A 103 15.00 14.30 13.09
C SER A 103 13.78 14.95 12.43
N GLY A 104 12.81 15.31 13.28
CA GLY A 104 11.63 16.09 12.87
C GLY A 104 10.53 15.30 12.17
N GLY A 105 10.74 14.02 11.90
CA GLY A 105 9.70 13.12 11.38
C GLY A 105 10.01 11.65 11.56
N VAL A 106 8.98 10.83 11.31
CA VAL A 106 9.05 9.37 11.35
C VAL A 106 8.57 8.83 10.00
N ARG A 107 9.34 7.94 9.39
CA ARG A 107 8.94 7.26 8.14
C ARG A 107 7.69 6.44 8.40
N LYS A 108 6.69 6.55 7.52
CA LYS A 108 5.51 5.69 7.57
C LYS A 108 5.93 4.26 7.22
N ALA A 109 5.59 3.30 8.09
CA ALA A 109 5.74 1.88 7.78
C ALA A 109 4.66 1.49 6.75
N GLU A 110 5.10 1.08 5.56
CA GLU A 110 4.22 0.58 4.49
C GLU A 110 4.26 -0.95 4.41
N GLU A 111 5.34 -1.55 4.90
CA GLU A 111 5.48 -3.00 4.97
C GLU A 111 4.64 -3.53 6.14
N TRP A 112 3.71 -4.42 5.80
CA TRP A 112 2.86 -5.07 6.80
C TRP A 112 3.66 -6.17 7.49
N ASP A 113 4.15 -5.89 8.69
CA ASP A 113 4.77 -6.90 9.54
C ASP A 113 3.68 -7.66 10.32
N ALA A 114 3.47 -8.92 9.97
CA ALA A 114 2.53 -9.81 10.64
C ALA A 114 2.87 -9.99 12.14
N LYS A 115 4.16 -9.96 12.48
CA LYS A 115 4.64 -10.18 13.85
C LYS A 115 4.40 -8.95 14.73
N ALA A 116 4.64 -7.75 14.20
CA ALA A 116 4.40 -6.50 14.94
C ALA A 116 2.91 -6.20 15.13
N ASN A 117 2.04 -6.64 14.21
CA ASN A 117 0.60 -6.36 14.26
C ASN A 117 -0.22 -7.37 15.08
N GLY A 118 0.42 -8.26 15.84
CA GLY A 118 -0.26 -9.19 16.75
C GLY A 118 -1.07 -10.27 16.04
N ALA A 119 -0.83 -10.50 14.73
CA ALA A 119 -1.34 -11.70 14.10
C ALA A 119 -0.68 -12.91 14.79
N LEU A 120 -1.49 -13.89 15.19
CA LEU A 120 -0.99 -15.12 15.78
C LEU A 120 -0.21 -15.87 14.70
N VAL A 121 1.10 -15.61 14.62
CA VAL A 121 2.02 -16.40 13.82
C VAL A 121 2.05 -17.75 14.50
N THR A 122 1.23 -18.67 14.00
CA THR A 122 1.21 -20.05 14.49
C THR A 122 2.64 -20.59 14.41
N GLU A 123 3.13 -21.19 15.50
CA GLU A 123 4.48 -21.77 15.60
C GLU A 123 4.79 -22.78 14.48
N THR A 124 3.81 -23.20 13.70
CA THR A 124 3.99 -23.96 12.45
C THR A 124 4.81 -23.24 11.37
N LEU A 125 5.00 -21.92 11.45
CA LEU A 125 5.93 -21.18 10.59
C LEU A 125 7.37 -21.16 11.12
N TYR A 126 7.57 -21.52 12.40
CA TYR A 126 8.90 -21.60 13.04
C TYR A 126 9.31 -23.05 13.37
N ARG A 127 8.43 -24.02 13.13
CA ARG A 127 8.81 -25.44 13.03
C ARG A 127 9.62 -25.62 11.74
N SER A 128 10.91 -25.32 11.85
CA SER A 128 11.99 -25.90 11.05
C SER A 128 11.62 -26.26 9.62
N ASP A 129 11.69 -25.26 8.76
CA ASP A 129 12.03 -25.40 7.35
C ASP A 129 13.50 -25.89 7.20
N ASP A 130 13.87 -26.99 7.86
CA ASP A 130 15.26 -27.47 7.84
C ASP A 130 15.51 -28.55 6.78
N ASP A 131 14.45 -29.18 6.23
CA ASP A 131 14.56 -30.20 5.19
C ASP A 131 13.86 -29.76 3.89
N ALA A 132 14.64 -29.56 2.83
CA ALA A 132 14.11 -29.25 1.49
C ALA A 132 13.05 -30.29 1.00
N VAL A 133 13.11 -31.52 1.52
CA VAL A 133 12.17 -32.59 1.20
C VAL A 133 10.77 -32.30 1.76
N THR A 134 10.66 -31.79 2.99
CA THR A 134 9.35 -31.53 3.63
C THR A 134 8.64 -30.35 2.95
N GLN A 135 9.40 -29.36 2.48
CA GLN A 135 8.86 -28.27 1.65
C GLN A 135 8.32 -28.78 0.33
N LEU A 136 9.06 -29.64 -0.36
CA LEU A 136 8.63 -30.24 -1.63
C LEU A 136 7.39 -31.12 -1.45
N GLU A 137 7.31 -31.89 -0.37
CA GLU A 137 6.12 -32.66 -0.02
C GLU A 137 4.92 -31.73 0.22
N ALA A 138 5.08 -30.67 1.02
CA ALA A 138 4.03 -29.69 1.27
C ALA A 138 3.58 -28.98 -0.02
N GLU A 139 4.50 -28.61 -0.89
CA GLU A 139 4.19 -28.05 -2.21
C GLU A 139 3.44 -29.04 -3.10
N SER A 140 3.82 -30.32 -3.08
CA SER A 140 3.14 -31.36 -3.85
C SER A 140 1.70 -31.56 -3.37
N ILE A 141 1.47 -31.60 -2.05
CA ILE A 141 0.13 -31.71 -1.43
C ILE A 141 -0.70 -30.47 -1.77
N ARG A 142 -0.13 -29.27 -1.66
CA ARG A 142 -0.79 -28.01 -2.04
C ARG A 142 -1.17 -28.02 -3.53
N ARG A 143 -0.30 -28.54 -4.40
CA ARG A 143 -0.57 -28.64 -5.84
C ARG A 143 -1.69 -29.63 -6.15
N GLN A 144 -1.70 -30.80 -5.50
CA GLN A 144 -2.77 -31.79 -5.63
C GLN A 144 -4.10 -31.21 -5.14
N THR A 145 -4.13 -30.65 -3.93
CA THR A 145 -5.32 -30.00 -3.35
C THR A 145 -5.84 -28.90 -4.28
N ARG A 146 -4.95 -28.08 -4.86
CA ARG A 146 -5.32 -27.03 -5.81
C ARG A 146 -5.93 -27.60 -7.09
N ALA A 147 -5.43 -28.71 -7.60
CA ALA A 147 -5.96 -29.39 -8.79
C ALA A 147 -7.34 -30.03 -8.52
N GLU A 148 -7.50 -30.69 -7.38
CA GLU A 148 -8.79 -31.24 -6.95
C GLU A 148 -9.83 -30.14 -6.76
N THR A 149 -9.43 -29.06 -6.07
CA THR A 149 -10.30 -27.90 -5.83
C THR A 149 -10.68 -27.24 -7.15
N SER A 150 -9.75 -27.09 -8.10
CA SER A 150 -10.06 -26.47 -9.39
C SER A 150 -10.99 -27.33 -10.25
N ALA A 151 -10.83 -28.66 -10.21
CA ALA A 151 -11.74 -29.59 -10.87
C ALA A 151 -13.16 -29.52 -10.25
N HIS A 152 -13.25 -29.51 -8.92
CA HIS A 152 -14.52 -29.36 -8.21
C HIS A 152 -15.20 -28.01 -8.49
N LEU A 153 -14.45 -26.91 -8.49
CA LEU A 153 -14.96 -25.58 -8.87
C LEU A 153 -15.46 -25.55 -10.31
N SER A 154 -14.79 -26.26 -11.23
CA SER A 154 -15.22 -26.37 -12.62
C SER A 154 -16.54 -27.15 -12.77
N GLN A 155 -16.73 -28.21 -11.98
CA GLN A 155 -17.99 -28.96 -11.93
C GLN A 155 -19.13 -28.10 -11.37
N LEU A 156 -18.89 -27.37 -10.28
CA LEU A 156 -19.86 -26.43 -9.71
C LEU A 156 -20.21 -25.32 -10.71
N ALA A 157 -19.21 -24.76 -11.40
CA ALA A 157 -19.43 -23.76 -12.44
C ALA A 157 -20.29 -24.32 -13.59
N ALA A 158 -20.04 -25.57 -14.02
CA ALA A 158 -20.83 -26.23 -15.05
C ALA A 158 -22.28 -26.50 -14.60
N ALA A 159 -22.50 -26.91 -13.34
CA ALA A 159 -23.83 -27.06 -12.76
C ALA A 159 -24.57 -25.72 -12.68
N ASN A 160 -23.84 -24.64 -12.34
CA ASN A 160 -24.36 -23.28 -12.27
C ASN A 160 -24.68 -22.67 -13.64
N LYS A 161 -24.17 -23.20 -14.77
CA LYS A 161 -24.57 -22.76 -16.12
C LYS A 161 -26.08 -22.86 -16.34
N ARG A 162 -26.81 -23.68 -15.57
CA ARG A 162 -28.28 -23.74 -15.60
C ARG A 162 -28.97 -22.44 -15.18
N TRP A 163 -28.26 -21.56 -14.47
CA TRP A 163 -28.76 -20.29 -13.94
C TRP A 163 -28.35 -19.08 -14.79
N THR A 164 -27.72 -19.29 -15.95
CA THR A 164 -27.33 -18.17 -16.85
C THR A 164 -28.53 -17.44 -17.46
N ASP A 165 -29.61 -18.17 -17.73
CA ASP A 165 -30.88 -17.57 -18.16
C ASP A 165 -31.71 -17.20 -16.92
N GLU A 166 -31.56 -15.95 -16.49
CA GLU A 166 -32.22 -15.37 -15.32
C GLU A 166 -33.75 -15.49 -15.37
N TYR A 167 -34.33 -15.35 -16.58
CA TYR A 167 -35.77 -15.41 -16.79
C TYR A 167 -36.30 -16.82 -16.61
N ARG A 168 -35.67 -17.82 -17.24
CA ARG A 168 -36.04 -19.23 -17.09
C ARG A 168 -35.84 -19.72 -15.66
N ALA A 169 -34.72 -19.38 -15.02
CA ALA A 169 -34.44 -19.75 -13.63
C ALA A 169 -35.54 -19.20 -12.69
N SER A 170 -35.90 -17.91 -12.85
CA SER A 170 -36.97 -17.28 -12.08
C SER A 170 -38.35 -17.89 -12.33
N GLN A 171 -38.63 -18.33 -13.56
CA GLN A 171 -39.89 -19.00 -13.91
C GLN A 171 -40.02 -20.36 -13.20
N VAL A 172 -38.97 -21.17 -13.21
CA VAL A 172 -38.93 -22.49 -12.53
C VAL A 172 -39.09 -22.32 -11.03
N LEU A 173 -38.37 -21.36 -10.43
CA LEU A 173 -38.46 -21.04 -9.02
C LEU A 173 -39.88 -20.62 -8.61
N ARG A 174 -40.49 -19.71 -9.38
CA ARG A 174 -41.87 -19.25 -9.15
C ARG A 174 -42.89 -20.39 -9.28
N LYS A 175 -42.70 -21.34 -10.21
CA LYS A 175 -43.57 -22.51 -10.34
C LYS A 175 -43.50 -23.40 -9.09
N ARG A 176 -42.29 -23.73 -8.63
CA ARG A 176 -42.09 -24.51 -7.39
C ARG A 176 -42.77 -23.87 -6.19
N PHE A 177 -42.57 -22.56 -5.96
CA PHE A 177 -43.22 -21.86 -4.85
C PHE A 177 -44.74 -21.82 -4.95
N ARG A 178 -45.31 -21.74 -6.17
CA ARG A 178 -46.77 -21.82 -6.34
C ARG A 178 -47.32 -23.19 -5.98
N ASP A 179 -46.62 -24.25 -6.39
CA ASP A 179 -47.04 -25.63 -6.10
C ASP A 179 -46.88 -25.96 -4.61
N GLU A 180 -45.78 -25.55 -3.99
CA GLU A 180 -45.59 -25.65 -2.53
C GLU A 180 -46.66 -24.86 -1.76
N LYS A 181 -46.99 -23.65 -2.21
CA LYS A 181 -48.07 -22.84 -1.59
C LYS A 181 -49.42 -23.56 -1.68
N LYS A 182 -49.74 -24.18 -2.82
CA LYS A 182 -50.97 -24.96 -2.97
C LYS A 182 -51.00 -26.15 -2.01
N GLN A 183 -49.89 -26.88 -1.89
CA GLN A 183 -49.77 -28.00 -0.96
C GLN A 183 -49.97 -27.53 0.50
N ARG A 184 -49.27 -26.47 0.92
CA ARG A 184 -49.44 -25.88 2.27
C ARG A 184 -50.88 -25.44 2.53
N GLN A 185 -51.55 -24.83 1.54
CA GLN A 185 -52.96 -24.45 1.67
C GLN A 185 -53.89 -25.65 1.76
N LEU A 186 -53.63 -26.73 1.01
CA LEU A 186 -54.41 -27.96 1.08
C LEU A 186 -54.25 -28.63 2.44
N THR A 187 -53.02 -28.75 2.94
CA THR A 187 -52.72 -29.27 4.27
C THR A 187 -53.41 -28.42 5.33
N SER A 188 -53.26 -27.10 5.29
CA SER A 188 -53.93 -26.19 6.23
C SER A 188 -55.46 -26.31 6.21
N LYS A 189 -56.08 -26.51 5.03
CA LYS A 189 -57.52 -26.76 4.92
C LYS A 189 -57.92 -28.10 5.56
N LYS A 190 -57.14 -29.16 5.35
CA LYS A 190 -57.37 -30.48 5.97
C LYS A 190 -57.22 -30.41 7.49
N CYS A 191 -56.18 -29.73 8.00
CA CYS A 191 -56.01 -29.51 9.44
C CYS A 191 -57.22 -28.78 10.02
N LYS A 192 -57.67 -27.68 9.40
CA LYS A 192 -58.89 -26.95 9.81
C LYS A 192 -60.17 -27.78 9.75
N GLU A 193 -60.28 -28.71 8.80
CA GLU A 193 -61.43 -29.62 8.71
C GLU A 193 -61.44 -30.63 9.87
N VAL A 194 -60.28 -31.18 10.20
CA VAL A 194 -60.09 -32.08 11.36
C VAL A 194 -60.37 -31.33 12.65
N GLU A 195 -59.83 -30.12 12.84
CA GLU A 195 -60.12 -29.25 13.99
C GLU A 195 -61.64 -29.03 14.18
N ARG A 196 -62.36 -28.69 13.10
CA ARG A 196 -63.82 -28.49 13.15
C ARG A 196 -64.58 -29.76 13.49
N ARG A 197 -64.15 -30.91 12.96
CA ARG A 197 -64.84 -32.20 13.17
C ARG A 197 -64.66 -32.73 14.60
N PHE A 198 -63.49 -32.51 15.19
CA PHE A 198 -63.15 -33.03 16.52
C PHE A 198 -63.19 -31.98 17.64
N GLY A 199 -63.43 -30.70 17.31
CA GLY A 199 -63.49 -29.61 18.30
C GLY A 199 -62.16 -29.36 19.01
N LEU A 200 -61.04 -29.70 18.36
CA LEU A 200 -59.70 -29.61 18.94
C LEU A 200 -59.09 -28.23 18.62
N ALA A 201 -58.57 -27.55 19.65
CA ALA A 201 -57.84 -26.29 19.52
C ALA A 201 -56.31 -26.53 19.48
N VAL A 202 -55.87 -27.50 18.68
CA VAL A 202 -54.46 -27.87 18.54
C VAL A 202 -54.16 -28.14 17.07
N ASP A 203 -53.02 -27.64 16.56
CA ASP A 203 -52.52 -27.97 15.23
C ASP A 203 -52.22 -29.47 15.17
N VAL A 204 -53.11 -30.24 14.51
CA VAL A 204 -52.89 -31.66 14.26
C VAL A 204 -52.32 -31.81 12.85
N LEU A 205 -51.03 -32.18 12.79
CA LEU A 205 -50.10 -32.34 11.65
C LEU A 205 -49.18 -31.15 11.35
#